data_AF-A0A5J5W3Y3-F1
#
_entry.id   AF-A0A5J5W3Y3-F1
#
_cell.length_a   1.000
_cell.length_b   1.000
_cell.length_c   1.000
_cell.angle_alpha   90.00
_cell.angle_beta   90.00
_cell.angle_gamma   90.00
#
_symmetry.space_group_name_H-M   'P 1'
#
loop_
_entity.id
_entity.type
_entity.pdbx_description
1 polymer ?
#
loop_
_entity_poly.entity_id
_entity_poly.type
_entity_poly.pdbx_seq_one_letter_code
_entity_poly.pdbx_strand_id
1 'polypeptide(L)'
;MGSSLLQWESDPLFPAAEVVQDSADRMESIFRVLLHEQNLVEANNYDPKLLTLIGYHRRDLATILETAKWQLEDFERAVNSSARMARPHSREAVIFRQKEFVSAIREQINNVEKSLEKMAMGNHAKNSEWKNLNEQDKDNLALFLSGGLTITVMSSVIVTYLKDFLIQPRHHAQQMLELLEMNVEKLKK
;
A
#
# COMPACT_ATOMS: atom_id res chain seq x y z
N MET A 1 7.14 29.19 -20.97
CA MET A 1 6.68 28.21 -19.95
C MET A 1 5.70 27.16 -20.51
N GLY A 2 5.01 27.37 -21.65
CA GLY A 2 4.02 26.41 -22.18
C GLY A 2 4.53 25.27 -23.08
N SER A 3 5.84 25.13 -23.30
CA SER A 3 6.39 24.11 -24.22
C SER A 3 6.51 22.71 -23.61
N SER A 4 6.60 22.58 -22.28
CA SER A 4 6.73 21.29 -21.59
C SER A 4 5.41 20.54 -21.45
N LEU A 5 4.30 21.25 -21.21
CA LEU A 5 2.97 20.66 -21.03
C LEU A 5 2.43 20.07 -22.34
N LEU A 6 2.58 20.80 -23.46
CA LEU A 6 2.26 20.29 -24.81
C LEU A 6 3.11 19.05 -25.19
N GLN A 7 4.29 18.91 -24.58
CA GLN A 7 5.18 17.77 -24.83
C GLN A 7 4.76 16.51 -24.08
N TRP A 8 3.95 16.64 -23.02
CA TRP A 8 3.31 15.54 -22.32
C TRP A 8 2.00 15.13 -23.00
N GLU A 9 1.18 16.08 -23.45
CA GLU A 9 -0.06 15.77 -24.17
C GLU A 9 0.14 14.95 -25.45
N SER A 10 1.35 15.00 -26.04
CA SER A 10 1.73 14.21 -27.22
C SER A 10 2.41 12.87 -26.88
N ASP A 11 2.65 12.57 -25.61
CA ASP A 11 3.27 11.34 -25.15
C ASP A 11 2.24 10.20 -25.03
N PRO A 12 2.42 9.07 -25.73
CA PRO A 12 1.52 7.91 -25.63
C PRO A 12 1.36 7.34 -24.21
N LEU A 13 2.33 7.55 -23.32
CA LEU A 13 2.25 7.10 -21.93
C LEU A 13 1.64 8.14 -20.98
N PHE A 14 1.30 9.34 -21.46
CA PHE A 14 0.76 10.41 -20.61
C PHE A 14 -0.50 10.01 -19.82
N PRO A 15 -1.52 9.33 -20.41
CA PRO A 15 -2.67 8.89 -19.64
C PRO A 15 -2.32 7.91 -18.50
N ALA A 16 -1.30 7.08 -18.69
CA ALA A 16 -0.83 6.18 -17.63
C ALA A 16 -0.06 6.95 -16.55
N ALA A 17 0.72 7.98 -16.92
CA ALA A 17 1.39 8.86 -15.97
C ALA A 17 0.39 9.66 -15.11
N GLU A 18 -0.70 10.14 -15.72
CA GLU A 18 -1.78 10.86 -15.02
C GLU A 18 -2.42 9.97 -13.93
N VAL A 19 -2.71 8.71 -14.24
CA VAL A 19 -3.26 7.76 -13.25
C VAL A 19 -2.28 7.51 -12.09
N VAL A 20 -0.98 7.40 -12.37
CA VAL A 20 0.05 7.26 -11.33
C VAL A 20 0.11 8.51 -10.44
N GLN A 21 0.07 9.69 -11.05
CA GLN A 21 0.09 10.96 -10.34
C GLN A 21 -1.15 11.13 -9.47
N ASP A 22 -2.35 10.85 -9.99
CA ASP A 22 -3.61 10.92 -9.25
C ASP A 22 -3.59 10.05 -7.99
N SER A 23 -3.05 8.83 -8.09
CA SER A 23 -2.92 7.95 -6.93
C SER A 23 -1.88 8.45 -5.93
N ALA A 24 -0.76 8.99 -6.41
CA ALA A 24 0.27 9.59 -5.55
C ALA A 24 -0.23 10.85 -4.83
N ASP A 25 -1.02 11.70 -5.50
CA ASP A 25 -1.63 12.89 -4.92
C ASP A 25 -2.68 12.54 -3.86
N ARG A 26 -3.51 11.50 -4.11
CA ARG A 26 -4.45 10.98 -3.12
C ARG A 26 -3.74 10.38 -1.91
N MET A 27 -2.66 9.61 -2.15
CA MET A 27 -1.81 9.06 -1.08
C MET A 27 -1.28 10.18 -0.19
N GLU A 28 -0.67 11.20 -0.78
CA GLU A 28 -0.10 12.35 -0.06
C GLU A 28 -1.16 13.13 0.70
N SER A 29 -2.34 13.32 0.09
CA SER A 29 -3.47 14.00 0.74
C SER A 29 -3.88 13.30 2.04
N ILE A 30 -4.12 11.99 1.99
CA ILE A 30 -4.51 11.21 3.17
C ILE A 30 -3.35 11.16 4.18
N PHE A 31 -2.12 11.02 3.71
CA PHE A 31 -0.94 11.02 4.57
C PHE A 31 -0.80 12.32 5.39
N ARG A 32 -1.05 13.48 4.77
CA ARG A 32 -1.05 14.78 5.47
C ARG A 32 -2.15 14.88 6.52
N VAL A 33 -3.35 14.39 6.18
CA VAL A 33 -4.47 14.33 7.15
C VAL A 33 -4.09 13.43 8.34
N LEU A 34 -3.55 12.24 8.07
CA LEU A 34 -3.15 11.30 9.11
C LEU A 34 -2.06 11.87 10.04
N LEU A 35 -1.06 12.56 9.48
CA LEU A 35 -0.04 13.25 10.28
C LEU A 35 -0.63 14.32 11.19
N HIS A 36 -1.56 15.12 10.66
CA HIS A 36 -2.23 16.16 11.45
C HIS A 36 -3.03 15.56 12.61
N GLU A 37 -3.82 14.52 12.35
CA GLU A 37 -4.62 13.84 13.37
C GLU A 37 -3.75 13.17 14.44
N GLN A 38 -2.63 12.55 14.06
CA GLN A 38 -1.69 11.99 15.05
C GLN A 38 -1.09 13.07 15.94
N ASN A 39 -0.67 14.20 15.37
CA ASN A 39 -0.15 15.33 16.15
C ASN A 39 -1.21 15.86 17.15
N LEU A 40 -2.50 15.86 16.79
CA LEU A 40 -3.58 16.25 17.71
C LEU A 40 -3.73 15.29 18.89
N VAL A 41 -3.55 13.98 18.67
CA VAL A 41 -3.58 12.97 19.74
C VAL A 41 -2.39 13.13 20.67
N GLU A 42 -1.19 13.38 20.14
CA GLU A 42 0.02 13.63 20.94
C GLU A 42 -0.11 14.89 21.82
N ALA A 43 -0.89 15.88 21.39
CA ALA A 43 -1.20 17.10 22.13
C ALA A 43 -2.27 16.91 23.24
N ASN A 44 -2.51 15.68 23.72
CA ASN A 44 -3.45 15.30 24.79
C ASN A 44 -4.96 15.36 24.47
N ASN A 45 -5.37 15.34 23.19
CA ASN A 45 -6.78 15.19 22.81
C ASN A 45 -7.14 13.71 22.59
N TYR A 46 -7.30 12.95 23.67
CA TYR A 46 -7.73 11.55 23.65
C TYR A 46 -9.24 11.42 23.38
N ASP A 47 -9.68 11.82 22.18
CA ASP A 47 -11.05 11.55 21.71
C ASP A 47 -11.11 10.15 21.06
N PRO A 48 -11.92 9.20 21.58
CA PRO A 48 -12.11 7.88 20.97
C PRO A 48 -12.56 7.93 19.50
N LYS A 49 -13.30 8.98 19.09
CA LYS A 49 -13.72 9.16 17.70
C LYS A 49 -12.53 9.50 16.79
N LEU A 50 -11.60 10.32 17.29
CA LEU A 50 -10.37 10.67 16.57
C LEU A 50 -9.48 9.45 16.37
N LEU A 51 -9.32 8.60 17.40
CA LEU A 51 -8.56 7.34 17.28
C LEU A 51 -9.17 6.39 16.23
N THR A 52 -10.50 6.31 16.20
CA THR A 52 -11.22 5.52 15.20
C THR A 52 -10.99 6.07 13.78
N LEU A 53 -11.05 7.40 13.62
CA LEU A 53 -10.81 8.08 12.34
C LEU A 53 -9.38 7.87 11.83
N ILE A 54 -8.38 8.01 12.69
CA ILE A 54 -6.97 7.69 12.40
C ILE A 54 -6.83 6.25 11.91
N GLY A 55 -7.56 5.31 12.53
CA GLY A 55 -7.61 3.91 12.09
C GLY A 55 -8.18 3.71 10.69
N TYR A 56 -9.21 4.49 10.30
CA TYR A 56 -9.74 4.50 8.93
C TYR A 56 -8.72 5.08 7.95
N HIS A 57 -8.18 6.28 8.22
CA HIS A 57 -7.22 6.93 7.33
C HIS A 57 -5.92 6.12 7.17
N ARG A 58 -5.47 5.41 8.20
CA ARG A 58 -4.31 4.52 8.08
C ARG A 58 -4.57 3.36 7.10
N ARG A 59 -5.78 2.77 7.12
CA ARG A 59 -6.16 1.69 6.20
C ARG A 59 -6.36 2.20 4.78
N ASP A 60 -7.00 3.35 4.62
CA ASP A 60 -7.19 3.98 3.31
C ASP A 60 -5.85 4.36 2.69
N LEU A 61 -4.95 4.94 3.49
CA LEU A 61 -3.59 5.26 3.08
C LEU A 61 -2.83 4.01 2.65
N ALA A 62 -2.88 2.92 3.43
CA ALA A 62 -2.23 1.66 3.06
C ALA A 62 -2.74 1.12 1.71
N THR A 63 -4.05 1.20 1.47
CA THR A 63 -4.67 0.74 0.21
C THR A 63 -4.23 1.60 -0.99
N ILE A 64 -4.24 2.92 -0.82
CA ILE A 64 -3.86 3.86 -1.90
C ILE A 64 -2.35 3.84 -2.15
N LEU A 65 -1.53 3.68 -1.10
CA LEU A 65 -0.09 3.49 -1.21
C LEU A 65 0.26 2.27 -2.06
N GLU A 66 -0.36 1.12 -1.78
CA GLU A 66 -0.14 -0.10 -2.58
C GLU A 66 -0.64 0.07 -4.01
N THR A 67 -1.74 0.81 -4.21
CA THR A 67 -2.22 1.17 -5.55
C THR A 67 -1.21 2.02 -6.30
N ALA A 68 -0.66 3.06 -5.68
CA ALA A 68 0.34 3.95 -6.28
C ALA A 68 1.63 3.19 -6.63
N LYS A 69 2.09 2.30 -5.76
CA LYS A 69 3.27 1.44 -6.01
C LYS A 69 3.07 0.57 -7.24
N TRP A 70 1.96 -0.16 -7.29
CA TRP A 70 1.68 -1.07 -8.40
C TRP A 70 1.54 -0.31 -9.73
N GLN A 71 0.81 0.82 -9.73
CA GLN A 71 0.65 1.63 -10.94
C GLN A 71 1.99 2.22 -11.41
N LEU A 72 2.85 2.66 -10.48
CA LEU A 72 4.19 3.15 -10.82
C LEU A 72 5.07 2.03 -11.41
N GLU A 73 5.05 0.84 -10.84
CA GLU A 73 5.77 -0.31 -11.38
C GLU A 73 5.30 -0.68 -12.79
N ASP A 74 3.99 -0.64 -13.03
CA ASP A 74 3.43 -0.91 -14.36
C ASP A 74 3.83 0.16 -15.38
N PHE A 75 3.76 1.42 -14.99
CA PHE A 75 4.23 2.53 -15.80
C PHE A 75 5.72 2.40 -16.12
N GLU A 76 6.57 2.08 -15.14
CA GLU A 76 8.00 1.87 -15.35
C GLU A 76 8.28 0.70 -16.31
N ARG A 77 7.52 -0.40 -16.23
CA ARG A 77 7.61 -1.50 -17.21
C ARG A 77 7.29 -1.00 -18.62
N ALA A 78 6.26 -0.17 -18.79
CA ALA A 78 5.88 0.40 -20.08
C ALA A 78 6.96 1.36 -20.62
N VAL A 79 7.53 2.22 -19.78
CA VAL A 79 8.64 3.13 -20.12
C VAL A 79 9.87 2.35 -20.58
N ASN A 80 10.24 1.30 -19.85
CA ASN A 80 11.38 0.44 -20.21
C ASN A 80 11.14 -0.32 -21.52
N SER A 81 9.89 -0.72 -21.80
CA SER A 81 9.53 -1.31 -23.09
C SER A 81 9.64 -0.31 -24.24
N SER A 82 9.10 0.91 -24.05
CA SER A 82 9.21 2.01 -25.01
C SER A 82 10.67 2.36 -25.33
N ALA A 83 11.53 2.39 -24.31
CA ALA A 83 12.95 2.67 -24.46
C ALA A 83 13.69 1.63 -25.31
N ARG A 84 13.38 0.34 -25.17
CA ARG A 84 13.97 -0.73 -25.98
C ARG A 84 13.55 -0.67 -27.46
N MET A 85 12.34 -0.19 -27.74
CA MET A 85 11.78 -0.11 -29.10
C MET A 85 12.10 1.21 -29.80
N ALA A 86 12.65 2.19 -29.08
CA ALA A 86 12.93 3.52 -29.62
C ALA A 86 14.11 3.52 -30.59
N ARG A 87 13.97 4.25 -31.71
CA ARG A 87 15.12 4.56 -32.58
C ARG A 87 16.03 5.58 -31.86
N PRO A 88 17.37 5.42 -31.93
CA PRO A 88 18.31 6.07 -31.01
C PRO A 88 18.22 7.60 -30.88
N HIS A 89 17.67 8.32 -31.86
CA HIS A 89 17.69 9.79 -31.88
C HIS A 89 16.30 10.45 -31.77
N SER A 90 15.20 9.69 -31.80
CA SER A 90 13.85 10.28 -31.99
C SER A 90 13.00 10.38 -30.71
N ARG A 91 13.35 9.66 -29.63
CA ARG A 91 12.53 9.55 -28.41
C ARG A 91 13.30 9.73 -27.10
N GLU A 92 14.60 10.00 -27.17
CA GLU A 92 15.47 10.06 -25.99
C GLU A 92 14.99 11.08 -24.95
N ALA A 93 14.61 12.29 -25.38
CA ALA A 93 14.09 13.32 -24.48
C ALA A 93 12.76 12.92 -23.79
N VAL A 94 11.89 12.16 -24.46
CA VAL A 94 10.62 11.67 -23.90
C VAL A 94 10.90 10.61 -22.84
N ILE A 95 11.73 9.63 -23.16
CA ILE A 95 12.12 8.55 -22.24
C ILE A 95 12.82 9.12 -21.01
N PHE A 96 13.68 10.14 -21.19
CA PHE A 96 14.33 10.81 -20.08
C PHE A 96 13.30 11.41 -19.10
N ARG A 97 12.32 12.17 -19.60
CA ARG A 97 11.27 12.75 -18.75
C ARG A 97 10.41 11.70 -18.06
N GLN A 98 10.08 10.61 -18.74
CA GLN A 98 9.33 9.50 -18.15
C GLN A 98 10.10 8.83 -16.99
N LYS A 99 11.42 8.69 -17.13
CA LYS A 99 12.29 8.18 -16.06
C LYS A 99 12.40 9.15 -14.89
N GLU A 100 12.49 10.45 -15.15
CA GLU A 100 12.45 11.48 -14.09
C GLU A 100 11.14 11.44 -13.32
N PHE A 101 10.01 11.30 -14.03
CA PHE A 101 8.70 11.10 -13.42
C PHE A 101 8.69 9.86 -12.52
N VAL A 102 9.19 8.72 -13.00
CA VAL A 102 9.27 7.49 -12.20
C VAL A 102 10.08 7.71 -10.92
N SER A 103 11.26 8.34 -11.03
CA SER A 103 12.14 8.63 -9.89
C SER A 103 11.44 9.52 -8.85
N ALA A 104 10.76 10.58 -9.29
CA ALA A 104 10.08 11.53 -8.42
C ALA A 104 8.92 10.88 -7.64
N ILE A 105 8.04 10.12 -8.32
CA ILE A 105 6.92 9.44 -7.65
C ILE A 105 7.44 8.34 -6.71
N ARG A 106 8.50 7.61 -7.11
CA ARG A 106 9.14 6.60 -6.25
C ARG A 106 9.67 7.23 -4.96
N GLU A 107 10.30 8.40 -5.04
CA GLU A 107 10.77 9.12 -3.86
C GLU A 107 9.62 9.53 -2.95
N GLN A 108 8.52 10.03 -3.51
CA GLN A 108 7.32 10.39 -2.75
C GLN A 108 6.73 9.18 -2.00
N ILE A 109 6.54 8.05 -2.68
CA ILE A 109 6.09 6.79 -2.09
C ILE A 109 7.01 6.35 -0.95
N ASN A 110 8.32 6.31 -1.20
CA ASN A 110 9.31 5.90 -0.20
C ASN A 110 9.28 6.78 1.06
N ASN A 111 9.01 8.09 0.90
CA ASN A 111 8.93 9.01 2.03
C ASN A 111 7.69 8.73 2.90
N VAL A 112 6.55 8.46 2.26
CA VAL A 112 5.31 8.07 2.96
C VAL A 112 5.50 6.73 3.68
N GLU A 113 6.08 5.72 3.02
CA GLU A 113 6.38 4.41 3.60
C GLU A 113 7.27 4.51 4.86
N LYS A 114 8.42 5.17 4.74
CA LYS A 114 9.35 5.35 5.87
C LYS A 114 8.69 6.09 7.04
N SER A 115 7.78 7.02 6.77
CA SER A 115 7.07 7.74 7.81
C SER A 115 6.04 6.84 8.50
N LEU A 116 5.28 6.04 7.74
CA LEU A 116 4.36 5.03 8.27
C LEU A 116 5.06 3.99 9.15
N GLU A 117 6.23 3.51 8.73
CA GLU A 117 7.05 2.58 9.52
C GLU A 117 7.48 3.20 10.85
N LYS A 118 7.90 4.47 10.84
CA LYS A 118 8.26 5.22 12.07
C LYS A 118 7.05 5.38 13.00
N MET A 119 5.88 5.73 12.47
CA MET A 119 4.64 5.82 13.25
C MET A 119 4.23 4.46 13.84
N ALA A 120 4.41 3.37 13.09
CA ALA A 120 4.11 2.02 13.56
C ALA A 120 5.05 1.60 14.70
N MET A 121 6.37 1.85 14.57
CA MET A 121 7.35 1.56 15.62
C MET A 121 7.09 2.33 16.93
N GLY A 122 6.68 3.61 16.84
CA GLY A 122 6.25 4.39 18.02
C GLY A 122 4.97 3.83 18.67
N ASN A 123 4.04 3.32 17.86
CA ASN A 123 2.81 2.70 18.35
C ASN A 123 3.01 1.29 18.91
N HIS A 124 4.02 0.51 18.52
CA HIS A 124 4.31 -0.80 19.13
C HIS A 124 4.69 -0.71 20.61
N ALA A 125 5.29 0.41 21.04
CA ALA A 125 5.55 0.67 22.45
C ALA A 125 4.26 0.95 23.26
N LYS A 126 3.22 1.50 22.62
CA LYS A 126 1.89 1.77 23.23
C LYS A 126 0.91 0.60 23.09
N ASN A 127 0.94 -0.16 21.99
CA ASN A 127 0.08 -1.31 21.69
C ASN A 127 0.51 -2.60 22.41
N SER A 128 1.19 -2.51 23.56
CA SER A 128 1.46 -3.69 24.39
C SER A 128 0.17 -4.27 25.01
N GLU A 129 -0.94 -3.52 24.99
CA GLU A 129 -2.26 -3.97 25.45
C GLU A 129 -2.86 -5.10 24.60
N TRP A 130 -2.54 -5.20 23.30
CA TRP A 130 -3.02 -6.25 22.40
C TRP A 130 -2.35 -7.61 22.67
N LYS A 131 -1.27 -7.62 23.46
CA LYS A 131 -0.58 -8.84 23.87
C LYS A 131 -1.32 -9.59 24.98
N ASN A 132 -2.42 -9.04 25.51
CA ASN A 132 -3.30 -9.67 26.50
C ASN A 132 -4.43 -10.48 25.85
N LEU A 133 -4.12 -11.34 24.87
CA LEU A 133 -5.02 -12.44 24.55
C LEU A 133 -4.84 -13.51 25.63
N ASN A 134 -5.93 -13.85 26.32
CA ASN A 134 -5.92 -15.01 27.23
C ASN A 134 -5.74 -16.30 26.41
N GLU A 135 -5.43 -17.42 27.07
CA GLU A 135 -5.23 -18.72 26.41
C GLU A 135 -6.43 -19.11 25.53
N GLN A 136 -7.66 -18.86 25.99
CA GLN A 136 -8.88 -19.24 25.30
C GLN A 136 -9.07 -18.48 23.98
N ASP A 137 -8.75 -17.18 23.94
CA ASP A 137 -8.82 -16.38 22.71
C ASP A 137 -7.77 -16.83 21.68
N LYS A 138 -6.60 -17.30 22.14
CA LYS A 138 -5.57 -17.87 21.26
C LYS A 138 -5.99 -19.22 20.69
N ASP A 139 -6.57 -20.08 21.51
CA ASP A 139 -7.07 -21.40 21.09
C ASP A 139 -8.23 -21.26 20.10
N ASN A 140 -9.15 -20.33 20.34
CA ASN A 140 -10.25 -20.02 19.42
C ASN A 140 -9.74 -19.48 18.08
N LEU A 141 -8.72 -18.62 18.10
CA LEU A 141 -8.10 -18.10 16.88
C LEU A 141 -7.37 -19.22 16.11
N ALA A 142 -6.65 -20.10 16.80
CA ALA A 142 -5.99 -21.25 16.17
C ALA A 142 -7.00 -22.23 15.55
N LEU A 143 -8.11 -22.48 16.24
CA LEU A 143 -9.20 -23.33 15.73
C LEU A 143 -9.88 -22.71 14.50
N PHE A 144 -10.05 -21.39 14.50
CA PHE A 144 -10.55 -20.64 13.36
C PHE A 144 -9.61 -20.74 12.14
N LEU A 145 -8.30 -20.47 12.34
CA LEU A 145 -7.30 -20.51 11.27
C LEU A 145 -7.05 -21.92 10.71
N SER A 146 -7.27 -22.95 11.53
CA SER A 146 -7.24 -24.36 11.10
C SER A 146 -8.54 -24.82 10.42
N GLY A 147 -9.52 -23.92 10.25
CA GLY A 147 -10.79 -24.21 9.58
C GLY A 147 -11.76 -25.06 10.41
N GLY A 148 -11.54 -25.18 11.72
CA GLY A 148 -12.33 -26.03 12.62
C GLY A 148 -13.55 -25.38 13.25
N LEU A 149 -13.80 -24.08 13.06
CA LEU A 149 -14.86 -23.36 13.75
C LEU A 149 -16.17 -23.28 12.93
N THR A 150 -17.28 -23.74 13.50
CA THR A 150 -18.62 -23.38 13.02
C THR A 150 -18.95 -21.96 13.48
N ILE A 151 -19.48 -21.14 12.57
CA ILE A 151 -19.57 -19.66 12.60
C ILE A 151 -20.32 -19.07 13.82
N THR A 152 -20.88 -19.90 14.71
CA THR A 152 -21.83 -19.49 15.75
C THR A 152 -21.20 -18.78 16.96
N VAL A 153 -19.88 -18.84 17.18
CA VAL A 153 -19.23 -18.10 18.29
C VAL A 153 -17.95 -17.42 17.82
N MET A 154 -18.09 -16.42 16.98
CA MET A 154 -16.99 -15.53 16.61
C MET A 154 -16.96 -14.37 17.61
N SER A 155 -15.98 -14.38 18.52
CA SER A 155 -15.68 -13.23 19.39
C SER A 155 -15.45 -11.98 18.52
N SER A 156 -15.82 -10.79 19.03
CA SER A 156 -15.68 -9.53 18.28
C SER A 156 -14.27 -9.30 17.75
N VAL A 157 -13.26 -9.84 18.42
CA VAL A 157 -11.84 -9.81 18.04
C VAL A 157 -11.56 -10.59 16.74
N ILE A 158 -12.19 -11.76 16.55
CA ILE A 158 -12.00 -12.61 15.35
C ILE A 158 -12.70 -11.96 14.13
N VAL A 159 -13.84 -11.28 14.36
CA VAL A 159 -14.53 -10.49 13.33
C VAL A 159 -13.65 -9.33 12.84
N THR A 160 -12.86 -8.72 13.73
CA THR A 160 -11.89 -7.67 13.35
C THR A 160 -10.72 -8.24 12.53
N TYR A 161 -10.17 -9.39 12.93
CA TYR A 161 -9.13 -10.08 12.15
C TYR A 161 -9.62 -10.50 10.75
N LEU A 162 -10.87 -10.96 10.63
CA LEU A 162 -11.46 -11.27 9.33
C LEU A 162 -11.71 -10.04 8.46
N LYS A 163 -12.03 -8.89 9.07
CA LYS A 163 -12.12 -7.63 8.33
C LYS A 163 -10.76 -7.28 7.73
N ASP A 164 -9.66 -7.44 8.46
CA ASP A 164 -8.31 -7.19 7.93
C ASP A 164 -7.93 -8.17 6.80
N PHE A 165 -8.34 -9.45 6.87
CA PHE A 165 -8.18 -10.42 5.78
C PHE A 165 -8.97 -10.04 4.51
N LEU A 166 -10.18 -9.48 4.67
CA LEU A 166 -10.99 -8.96 3.57
C LEU A 166 -10.45 -7.63 2.99
N ILE A 167 -9.55 -6.94 3.69
CA ILE A 167 -9.00 -5.63 3.29
C ILE A 167 -7.74 -5.77 2.41
N GLN A 168 -6.96 -6.87 2.50
CA GLN A 168 -5.85 -7.15 1.58
C GLN A 168 -5.84 -8.60 1.02
N PRO A 169 -6.89 -9.01 0.29
CA PRO A 169 -6.96 -10.35 -0.29
C PRO A 169 -5.87 -10.64 -1.33
N ARG A 170 -5.31 -9.61 -1.99
CA ARG A 170 -4.30 -9.78 -3.05
C ARG A 170 -2.90 -10.14 -2.55
N HIS A 171 -2.44 -9.52 -1.46
CA HIS A 171 -1.11 -9.82 -0.91
C HIS A 171 -1.03 -11.25 -0.39
N HIS A 172 -2.10 -11.72 0.29
CA HIS A 172 -2.19 -13.11 0.73
C HIS A 172 -2.44 -14.08 -0.43
N ALA A 173 -3.20 -13.71 -1.47
CA ALA A 173 -3.34 -14.53 -2.67
C ALA A 173 -2.02 -14.68 -3.45
N GLN A 174 -1.19 -13.63 -3.53
CA GLN A 174 0.13 -13.71 -4.16
C GLN A 174 1.12 -14.56 -3.35
N GLN A 175 1.15 -14.41 -2.01
CA GLN A 175 1.96 -15.29 -1.16
C GLN A 175 1.53 -16.76 -1.26
N MET A 176 0.22 -17.02 -1.34
CA MET A 176 -0.30 -18.37 -1.55
C MET A 176 0.04 -18.92 -2.95
N LEU A 177 0.05 -18.07 -3.99
CA LEU A 177 0.45 -18.47 -5.34
C LEU A 177 1.94 -18.79 -5.41
N GLU A 178 2.82 -17.99 -4.79
CA GLU A 178 4.26 -18.25 -4.68
C GLU A 178 4.56 -19.56 -3.92
N LEU A 179 3.83 -19.82 -2.83
CA LEU A 179 3.99 -21.07 -2.07
C LEU A 179 3.55 -22.30 -2.88
N LEU A 180 2.51 -22.16 -3.71
CA LEU A 180 2.06 -23.23 -4.61
C LEU A 180 3.03 -23.46 -5.77
N GLU A 181 3.53 -22.40 -6.40
CA GLU A 181 4.52 -22.48 -7.49
C GLU A 181 5.84 -23.10 -7.03
N MET A 182 6.31 -22.73 -5.84
CA MET A 182 7.53 -23.30 -5.24
C MET A 182 7.38 -24.79 -4.89
N ASN A 183 6.18 -25.24 -4.54
CA ASN A 183 5.91 -26.67 -4.30
C ASN A 183 5.77 -27.48 -5.60
N VAL A 184 5.22 -26.89 -6.66
CA VAL A 184 5.13 -27.54 -7.98
C VAL A 184 6.51 -27.79 -8.58
N GLU A 185 7.46 -26.85 -8.44
CA GLU A 185 8.84 -27.06 -8.92
C GLU A 185 9.66 -28.04 -8.07
N LYS A 186 9.29 -28.25 -6.79
CA LYS A 186 9.85 -29.34 -5.97
C LYS A 186 9.34 -30.72 -6.35
N LEU A 187 8.20 -30.82 -7.03
CA LEU A 187 7.60 -32.09 -7.48
C LEU A 187 8.05 -32.52 -8.89
N LYS A 188 8.79 -31.66 -9.62
CA LYS A 188 9.34 -31.96 -10.95
C LYS A 188 10.80 -32.42 -10.94
N LYS A 189 11.41 -32.58 -9.76
CA LYS A 189 12.73 -33.22 -9.56
C LYS A 189 12.57 -34.55 -8.85
#